data_AF-A0A8H7QE65-F1
#
_entry.id   AF-A0A8H7QE65-F1
#
_cell.length_a   1.000
_cell.length_b   1.000
_cell.length_c   1.000
_cell.angle_alpha   90.00
_cell.angle_beta   90.00
_cell.angle_gamma   90.00
#
_symmetry.space_group_name_H-M   'P 1'
#
loop_
_entity.id
_entity.type
_entity.pdbx_description
1 polymer ?
#
loop_
_entity_poly.entity_id
_entity_poly.type
_entity_poly.pdbx_seq_one_letter_code
_entity_poly.pdbx_strand_id
1 'polypeptide(L)'
;MSDMKHNNMGPVRPVDDEAKAVFHAVKRQVIDRLNHLDNVHGLHELDDLERIDCYKLVEYATEEVAYGVNYFGKIDLGEEKFIHVRCHKSHEGNIDFYSILTEGTAIWSREEPLKYFID
;
A
#
# COMPACT_ATOMS: atom_id res chain seq x y z
N MET A 1 -12.71 -10.90 -22.78
CA MET A 1 -12.91 -9.49 -22.35
C MET A 1 -13.38 -9.54 -20.91
N SER A 2 -12.47 -9.86 -19.98
CA SER A 2 -12.83 -10.06 -18.57
C SER A 2 -12.64 -8.76 -17.80
N ASP A 3 -13.77 -8.19 -17.40
CA ASP A 3 -14.03 -7.38 -16.21
C ASP A 3 -13.03 -6.29 -15.77
N MET A 4 -12.94 -5.20 -16.55
CA MET A 4 -12.48 -3.90 -16.05
C MET A 4 -13.57 -3.11 -15.28
N LYS A 5 -14.52 -3.78 -14.60
CA LYS A 5 -15.68 -3.11 -13.96
C LYS A 5 -16.06 -3.59 -12.56
N HIS A 6 -15.24 -4.40 -11.91
CA HIS A 6 -15.42 -4.70 -10.48
C HIS A 6 -14.29 -4.06 -9.69
N ASN A 7 -14.39 -2.74 -9.50
CA ASN A 7 -13.64 -2.09 -8.43
C ASN A 7 -14.30 -2.49 -7.11
N ASN A 8 -13.95 -3.67 -6.59
CA ASN A 8 -14.41 -4.13 -5.27
C ASN A 8 -13.79 -3.31 -4.14
N MET A 9 -12.79 -2.49 -4.46
CA MET A 9 -12.32 -1.47 -3.54
C MET A 9 -13.46 -0.48 -3.28
N GLY A 10 -13.78 -0.32 -2.00
CA GLY A 10 -14.73 0.67 -1.52
C GLY A 10 -14.31 2.11 -1.88
N PRO A 11 -15.13 3.11 -1.54
CA PRO A 11 -14.80 4.50 -1.83
C PRO A 11 -13.47 4.88 -1.16
N VAL A 12 -12.61 5.59 -1.90
CA VAL A 12 -11.40 6.19 -1.34
C VAL A 12 -11.81 7.21 -0.28
N ARG A 13 -11.23 7.07 0.91
CA ARG A 13 -11.54 7.89 2.08
C ARG A 13 -10.28 8.60 2.57
N PRO A 14 -10.45 9.80 3.17
CA PRO A 14 -9.35 10.45 3.87
C PRO A 14 -8.94 9.62 5.07
N VAL A 15 -7.65 9.65 5.39
CA VAL A 15 -7.07 8.82 6.45
C VAL A 15 -7.75 9.02 7.80
N ASP A 16 -8.16 7.91 8.40
CA ASP A 16 -8.59 7.82 9.79
C ASP A 16 -7.52 7.18 10.70
N ASP A 17 -7.75 7.21 11.99
CA ASP A 17 -6.79 6.70 12.98
C ASP A 17 -6.66 5.18 12.96
N GLU A 18 -7.71 4.46 12.53
CA GLU A 18 -7.66 3.01 12.36
C GLU A 18 -6.75 2.61 11.20
N ALA A 19 -6.93 3.21 10.02
CA ALA A 19 -6.08 2.96 8.86
C ALA A 19 -4.62 3.33 9.19
N LYS A 20 -4.37 4.47 9.84
CA LYS A 20 -3.00 4.79 10.31
C LYS A 20 -2.42 3.67 11.16
N ALA A 21 -3.17 3.14 12.12
CA ALA A 21 -2.69 2.07 12.99
C ALA A 21 -2.41 0.78 12.20
N VAL A 22 -3.28 0.42 11.25
CA VAL A 22 -3.10 -0.75 10.35
C VAL A 22 -1.82 -0.62 9.53
N PHE A 23 -1.66 0.48 8.81
CA PHE A 23 -0.47 0.70 7.97
C PHE A 23 0.81 0.92 8.80
N HIS A 24 0.70 1.48 10.00
CA HIS A 24 1.84 1.60 10.91
C HIS A 24 2.29 0.23 11.45
N ALA A 25 1.36 -0.69 11.74
CA ALA A 25 1.68 -2.04 12.20
C ALA A 25 2.47 -2.84 11.16
N VAL A 26 2.15 -2.67 9.87
CA VAL A 26 2.85 -3.34 8.77
C VAL A 26 4.05 -2.56 8.23
N LYS A 27 4.33 -1.36 8.76
CA LYS A 27 5.39 -0.47 8.24
C LYS A 27 6.71 -1.20 8.02
N ARG A 28 7.14 -2.00 8.99
CA ARG A 28 8.40 -2.76 8.89
C ARG A 28 8.38 -3.75 7.71
N GLN A 29 7.29 -4.50 7.55
CA GLN A 29 7.14 -5.49 6.47
C GLN A 29 7.11 -4.81 5.10
N VAL A 30 6.46 -3.65 5.00
CA VAL A 30 6.42 -2.83 3.79
C VAL A 30 7.83 -2.38 3.40
N ILE A 31 8.61 -1.86 4.36
CA ILE A 31 9.99 -1.40 4.12
C ILE A 31 10.88 -2.57 3.69
N ASP A 32 10.81 -3.70 4.40
CA ASP A 32 11.57 -4.90 4.06
C ASP A 32 11.23 -5.38 2.63
N ARG A 33 9.95 -5.31 2.23
CA ARG A 33 9.52 -5.66 0.87
C ARG A 33 9.99 -4.65 -0.17
N LEU A 34 9.96 -3.35 0.12
CA LEU A 34 10.48 -2.32 -0.77
C LEU A 34 11.97 -2.50 -1.02
N ASN A 35 12.76 -2.66 0.04
CA ASN A 35 14.21 -2.91 -0.08
C ASN A 35 14.50 -4.18 -0.89
N HIS A 36 13.68 -5.22 -0.75
CA HIS A 36 13.80 -6.41 -1.59
C HIS A 36 13.49 -6.11 -3.07
N LEU A 37 12.43 -5.35 -3.36
CA LEU A 37 12.06 -4.95 -4.72
C LEU A 37 13.14 -4.06 -5.36
N ASP A 38 13.74 -3.15 -4.60
CA ASP A 38 14.87 -2.31 -5.05
C ASP A 38 16.04 -3.17 -5.52
N ASN A 39 16.46 -4.10 -4.67
CA ASN A 39 17.58 -5.00 -4.92
C ASN A 39 17.33 -5.91 -6.12
N VAL A 40 16.09 -6.41 -6.27
CA VAL A 40 15.71 -7.31 -7.37
C VAL A 40 15.55 -6.57 -8.70
N HIS A 41 14.96 -5.37 -8.67
CA HIS A 41 14.64 -4.61 -9.89
C HIS A 41 15.72 -3.60 -10.28
N GLY A 42 16.74 -3.39 -9.44
CA GLY A 42 17.80 -2.40 -9.68
C GLY A 42 17.24 -0.97 -9.78
N LEU A 43 16.09 -0.74 -9.16
CA LEU A 43 15.67 0.61 -8.84
C LEU A 43 16.77 1.08 -7.87
N HIS A 44 17.44 2.19 -8.13
CA HIS A 44 18.35 2.82 -7.15
C HIS A 44 17.60 3.92 -6.38
N GLU A 45 16.26 3.90 -6.45
CA GLU A 45 15.44 4.96 -5.86
C GLU A 45 15.18 4.71 -4.37
N LEU A 46 15.51 3.50 -3.88
CA LEU A 46 15.37 3.12 -2.47
C LEU A 46 16.71 2.95 -1.72
N ASP A 47 17.86 3.25 -2.32
CA ASP A 47 19.14 3.36 -1.60
C ASP A 47 19.08 4.41 -0.46
N ASP A 48 18.26 5.47 -0.62
CA ASP A 48 18.00 6.48 0.42
C ASP A 48 16.85 6.10 1.39
N LEU A 49 16.13 4.98 1.15
CA LEU A 49 15.00 4.55 1.98
C LEU A 49 15.40 3.95 3.34
N GLU A 50 16.67 3.66 3.60
CA GLU A 50 17.11 3.39 4.98
C GLU A 50 16.75 4.54 5.93
N ARG A 51 16.49 5.74 5.38
CA ARG A 51 15.95 6.91 6.07
C ARG A 51 14.62 7.35 5.46
N ILE A 52 13.58 6.50 5.45
CA ILE A 52 12.21 7.01 5.24
C ILE A 52 11.91 8.06 6.32
N ASP A 53 12.20 9.33 6.00
CA ASP A 53 11.97 10.49 6.83
C ASP A 53 10.46 10.79 6.91
N CYS A 54 9.68 10.33 5.93
CA CYS A 54 8.23 10.49 5.88
C CYS A 54 7.53 9.15 5.57
N TYR A 55 6.72 8.61 6.48
CA TYR A 55 5.82 7.49 6.18
C TYR A 55 4.40 7.92 6.53
N LYS A 56 3.75 8.59 5.58
CA LYS A 56 2.46 9.23 5.81
C LYS A 56 1.41 8.64 4.89
N LEU A 57 0.43 7.97 5.48
CA LEU A 57 -0.76 7.57 4.76
C LEU A 57 -1.51 8.84 4.30
N VAL A 58 -1.86 8.91 3.02
CA VAL A 58 -2.52 10.07 2.39
C VAL A 58 -3.98 9.77 2.11
N GLU A 59 -4.25 8.58 1.60
CA GLU A 59 -5.58 8.09 1.27
C GLU A 59 -5.63 6.60 1.52
N TYR A 60 -6.82 6.08 1.82
CA TYR A 60 -7.02 4.65 1.90
C TYR A 60 -8.39 4.26 1.34
N ALA A 61 -8.55 2.98 1.07
CA ALA A 61 -9.82 2.37 0.74
C ALA A 61 -9.87 0.97 1.33
N THR A 62 -11.08 0.45 1.47
CA THR A 62 -11.32 -0.86 2.10
C THR A 62 -12.16 -1.73 1.19
N GLU A 63 -11.89 -3.02 1.19
CA GLU A 63 -12.72 -4.03 0.54
C GLU A 63 -13.10 -5.08 1.58
N GLU A 64 -14.39 -5.29 1.77
CA GLU A 64 -14.91 -6.35 2.63
C GLU A 64 -14.79 -7.70 1.91
N VAL A 65 -14.12 -8.67 2.53
CA VAL A 65 -13.94 -10.03 2.00
C VAL A 65 -14.44 -11.06 3.00
N ALA A 66 -14.70 -12.29 2.54
CA ALA A 66 -15.30 -13.34 3.37
C ALA A 66 -14.56 -13.63 4.69
N TYR A 67 -13.24 -13.38 4.74
CA TYR A 67 -12.39 -13.67 5.90
C TYR A 67 -11.83 -12.41 6.59
N GLY A 68 -12.19 -11.20 6.15
CA GLY A 68 -11.72 -9.97 6.77
C GLY A 68 -12.00 -8.72 5.95
N VAL A 69 -11.13 -7.73 6.08
CA VAL A 69 -11.17 -6.50 5.32
C VAL A 69 -9.79 -6.25 4.73
N ASN A 70 -9.71 -6.09 3.41
CA ASN A 70 -8.50 -5.61 2.75
C ASN A 70 -8.46 -4.09 2.85
N TYR A 71 -7.31 -3.57 3.26
CA TYR A 71 -7.00 -2.15 3.31
C TYR A 71 -6.01 -1.83 2.21
N PHE A 72 -6.40 -0.92 1.32
CA PHE A 72 -5.55 -0.35 0.29
C PHE A 72 -5.16 1.05 0.75
N GLY A 73 -3.87 1.36 0.79
CA GLY A 73 -3.38 2.61 1.34
C GLY A 73 -2.36 3.23 0.42
N LYS A 74 -2.55 4.51 0.12
CA LYS A 74 -1.56 5.34 -0.57
C LYS A 74 -0.68 6.01 0.47
N ILE A 75 0.59 5.66 0.49
CA ILE A 75 1.56 6.14 1.47
C ILE A 75 2.57 7.03 0.76
N ASP A 76 2.72 8.23 1.28
CA ASP A 76 3.77 9.18 0.93
C ASP A 76 5.04 8.82 1.69
N LEU A 77 6.09 8.50 0.94
CA LEU A 77 7.42 8.20 1.47
C LEU A 77 8.32 9.44 1.58
N GLY A 78 7.85 10.60 1.12
CA GLY A 78 8.66 11.78 0.89
C GLY A 78 9.28 11.80 -0.50
N GLU A 79 9.94 12.91 -0.85
CA GLU A 79 10.63 13.07 -2.15
C GLU A 79 9.75 12.82 -3.39
N GLU A 80 8.45 13.11 -3.30
CA GLU A 80 7.46 12.86 -4.36
C GLU A 80 7.26 11.36 -4.70
N LYS A 81 7.74 10.46 -3.83
CA LYS A 81 7.58 9.00 -3.95
C LYS A 81 6.36 8.53 -3.19
N PHE A 82 5.41 7.91 -3.89
CA PHE A 82 4.21 7.32 -3.30
C PHE A 82 4.20 5.82 -3.55
N ILE A 83 3.73 5.05 -2.58
CA ILE A 83 3.52 3.61 -2.71
C ILE A 83 2.07 3.26 -2.44
N HIS A 84 1.56 2.25 -3.12
CA HIS A 84 0.25 1.69 -2.81
C HIS A 84 0.45 0.34 -2.11
N VAL A 85 0.03 0.28 -0.85
CA VAL A 85 0.20 -0.87 0.02
C VAL A 85 -1.16 -1.53 0.25
N ARG A 86 -1.17 -2.86 0.24
CA ARG A 86 -2.32 -3.67 0.60
C ARG A 86 -2.05 -4.42 1.91
N CYS A 87 -2.95 -4.25 2.86
CA CYS A 87 -2.97 -4.99 4.12
C CYS A 87 -4.25 -5.81 4.19
N HIS A 88 -4.20 -6.94 4.89
CA HIS A 88 -5.37 -7.73 5.21
C HIS A 88 -5.60 -7.69 6.72
N LYS A 89 -6.80 -7.29 7.15
CA LYS A 89 -7.23 -7.37 8.54
C LYS A 89 -8.23 -8.51 8.68
N SER A 90 -7.89 -9.56 9.42
CA SER A 90 -8.81 -10.66 9.68
C SER A 90 -9.94 -10.24 10.65
N HIS A 91 -11.02 -11.02 10.69
CA HIS A 91 -12.11 -10.80 11.67
C HIS A 91 -11.64 -10.92 13.13
N GLU A 92 -10.55 -11.64 13.38
CA GLU A 92 -9.93 -11.79 14.69
C GLU A 92 -9.07 -10.57 15.07
N GLY A 93 -8.91 -9.60 14.16
CA GLY A 93 -8.13 -8.38 14.37
C GLY A 93 -6.64 -8.51 14.04
N ASN A 94 -6.20 -9.63 13.46
CA ASN A 94 -4.83 -9.79 12.99
C ASN A 94 -4.63 -8.92 11.73
N ILE A 95 -3.52 -8.21 11.66
CA ILE A 95 -3.17 -7.33 10.54
C ILE A 95 -1.93 -7.90 9.88
N ASP A 96 -2.10 -8.32 8.63
CA ASP A 96 -1.04 -8.89 7.82
C ASP A 96 -0.75 -7.99 6.62
N PHE A 97 0.54 -7.80 6.33
CA PHE A 97 0.97 -7.19 5.07
C PHE A 97 0.70 -8.19 3.95
N TYR A 98 0.00 -7.74 2.91
CA TYR A 98 -0.34 -8.60 1.78
C TYR A 98 0.61 -8.36 0.61
N SER A 99 0.58 -7.15 0.05
CA SER A 99 1.37 -6.81 -1.14
C SER A 99 1.55 -5.30 -1.32
N ILE A 100 2.45 -4.93 -2.24
CA ILE A 100 2.64 -3.57 -2.74
C ILE A 100 2.32 -3.61 -4.23
N LEU A 101 1.66 -2.58 -4.74
CA LEU A 101 1.37 -2.46 -6.15
C LEU A 101 2.67 -2.31 -6.96
N THR A 102 3.01 -3.32 -7.75
CA THR A 102 4.20 -3.36 -8.60
C THR A 102 3.84 -3.63 -10.07
N GLU A 103 3.40 -2.61 -10.81
CA GLU A 103 3.12 -2.72 -12.25
C GLU A 103 4.31 -2.24 -13.09
N GLY A 104 5.47 -2.89 -12.91
CA GLY A 104 6.74 -2.47 -13.53
C GLY A 104 7.46 -1.33 -12.78
N THR A 105 6.76 -0.62 -11.90
CA THR A 105 7.33 0.25 -10.85
C THR A 105 6.60 0.01 -9.53
N ALA A 106 7.31 0.15 -8.41
CA ALA A 106 6.74 0.18 -7.07
C ALA A 106 6.45 1.61 -6.59
N ILE A 107 7.03 2.60 -7.27
CA ILE A 107 6.97 4.03 -6.92
C ILE A 107 6.04 4.73 -7.90
N TRP A 108 5.05 5.39 -7.33
CA TRP A 108 3.97 6.08 -7.99
C TRP A 108 4.02 7.57 -7.66
N SER A 109 3.43 8.39 -8.51
CA SER A 109 3.33 9.83 -8.28
C SER A 109 2.09 10.20 -7.45
N ARG A 110 2.07 11.43 -6.94
CA ARG A 110 0.92 11.96 -6.18
C ARG A 110 -0.38 11.95 -6.98
N GLU A 111 -0.31 12.18 -8.29
CA GLU A 111 -1.47 12.32 -9.17
C GLU A 111 -2.15 10.99 -9.49
N GLU A 112 -1.43 9.87 -9.35
CA GLU A 112 -1.98 8.54 -9.61
C GLU A 112 -3.00 8.16 -8.54
N PRO A 113 -4.28 7.94 -8.87
CA PRO A 113 -5.27 7.58 -7.87
C PRO A 113 -4.98 6.20 -7.29
N LEU A 114 -5.42 5.98 -6.05
CA LEU A 114 -5.44 4.64 -5.47
C LEU A 114 -6.38 3.77 -6.32
N LYS A 115 -5.83 2.68 -6.86
CA LYS A 115 -6.55 1.70 -7.68
C LYS A 115 -6.63 0.38 -6.92
N TYR A 116 -7.64 -0.42 -7.25
CA TYR A 116 -7.69 -1.81 -6.82
C TYR A 116 -6.62 -2.63 -7.54
N PHE A 117 -5.96 -3.52 -6.80
CA PHE A 117 -4.99 -4.46 -7.34
C PHE A 117 -5.03 -5.78 -6.58
N ILE A 118 -4.75 -6.87 -7.31
CA ILE A 118 -4.82 -8.25 -6.78
C ILE A 118 -3.43 -8.78 -6.44
N ASP A 119 -2.38 -8.20 -7.05
CA ASP A 119 -0.99 -8.71 -7.10
C ASP A 119 -0.44 -9.14 -5.75
#